data_AF-A0A8T4YPZ2-F1
#
_entry.id   AF-A0A8T4YPZ2-F1
#
_cell.length_a   1.000
_cell.length_b   1.000
_cell.length_c   1.000
_cell.angle_alpha   90.00
_cell.angle_beta   90.00
_cell.angle_gamma   90.00
#
_symmetry.space_group_name_H-M   'P 1'
#
loop_
_entity.id
_entity.type
_entity.pdbx_description
1 polymer ?
#
loop_
_entity_poly.entity_id
_entity_poly.type
_entity_poly.pdbx_seq_one_letter_code
_entity_poly.pdbx_strand_id
1 'polypeptide(L)'
;NNMNYGMTGGQTAPTTLYGGLTTTTPYGNPENPFNLTSLVASAGATYVARWSTYHVIELTKSIKEALQNEGFSFIEVLSQCPTQQRRMFGLSGTSSEAPQRILEMFLESTYIRGQPLKNNYLYAIPKKTPEAVFKSVETKLSGFNPKLKIVDHMAFGRIIKINTERVEEVKRSLKDLDDVEKVADPLEGKIELGVFVKCERPEFVKTLHNIIERVGENRYGV
;
A
#
# COMPACT_ATOMS: atom_id res chain seq x y z
N ASN A 1 -9.39 -0.84 5.16
CA ASN A 1 -9.07 0.29 4.28
C ASN A 1 -9.22 -0.13 2.83
N ASN A 2 -10.30 0.29 2.18
CA ASN A 2 -10.57 0.08 0.74
C ASN A 2 -10.40 1.37 -0.09
N MET A 3 -9.87 2.43 0.53
CA MET A 3 -9.58 3.74 -0.06
C MET A 3 -10.80 4.57 -0.50
N ASN A 4 -12.02 4.24 -0.09
CA ASN A 4 -13.23 5.04 -0.38
C ASN A 4 -14.40 4.71 0.59
N TYR A 5 -15.49 5.47 0.50
CA TYR A 5 -16.74 5.10 1.15
C TYR A 5 -17.59 4.20 0.26
N GLY A 6 -17.32 2.88 0.32
CA GLY A 6 -17.92 1.90 -0.57
C GLY A 6 -19.46 1.81 -0.50
N MET A 7 -20.02 1.83 0.72
CA MET A 7 -21.46 1.62 0.94
C MET A 7 -22.33 2.81 0.53
N THR A 8 -21.77 4.02 0.48
CA THR A 8 -22.49 5.24 0.13
C THR A 8 -22.36 5.60 -1.35
N GLY A 9 -21.70 4.76 -2.15
CA GLY A 9 -21.54 4.98 -3.60
C GLY A 9 -20.14 5.39 -4.04
N GLY A 10 -19.12 5.16 -3.21
CA GLY A 10 -17.71 5.32 -3.60
C GLY A 10 -17.24 6.78 -3.60
N GLN A 11 -17.57 7.54 -2.56
CA GLN A 11 -17.04 8.88 -2.32
C GLN A 11 -15.59 8.82 -1.83
N THR A 12 -14.89 9.96 -1.94
CA THR A 12 -13.54 10.14 -1.39
C THR A 12 -13.51 9.88 0.12
N ALA A 13 -12.47 9.20 0.58
CA ALA A 13 -12.18 8.92 1.97
C ALA A 13 -10.82 9.53 2.34
N PRO A 14 -10.50 9.70 3.64
CA PRO A 14 -9.20 10.24 4.06
C PRO A 14 -7.98 9.42 3.60
N THR A 15 -8.19 8.17 3.20
CA THR A 15 -7.15 7.27 2.68
C THR A 15 -7.15 7.15 1.15
N THR A 16 -8.05 7.84 0.44
CA THR A 16 -8.07 7.87 -1.03
C THR A 16 -6.74 8.40 -1.55
N LEU A 17 -6.11 7.67 -2.46
CA LEU A 17 -4.81 8.07 -3.03
C LEU A 17 -4.92 9.43 -3.72
N TYR A 18 -3.82 10.19 -3.70
CA TYR A 18 -3.71 11.44 -4.45
C TYR A 18 -3.98 11.18 -5.94
N GLY A 19 -4.79 12.04 -6.57
CA GLY A 19 -5.25 11.84 -7.96
C GLY A 19 -6.31 10.74 -8.13
N GLY A 20 -6.70 10.04 -7.06
CA GLY A 20 -7.67 8.96 -7.11
C GLY A 20 -9.07 9.44 -7.53
N LEU A 21 -9.65 8.75 -8.52
CA LEU A 21 -10.98 9.06 -9.05
C LEU A 21 -12.07 8.43 -8.18
N THR A 22 -12.97 9.26 -7.66
CA THR A 22 -14.14 8.81 -6.88
C THR A 22 -15.41 9.52 -7.36
N THR A 23 -16.57 9.14 -6.85
CA THR A 23 -17.84 9.79 -7.21
C THR A 23 -17.84 11.28 -6.87
N THR A 24 -17.13 11.70 -5.81
CA THR A 24 -17.01 13.11 -5.39
C THR A 24 -15.70 13.77 -5.80
N THR A 25 -14.73 13.00 -6.31
CA THR A 25 -13.48 13.52 -6.89
C THR A 25 -13.32 13.04 -8.34
N PRO A 26 -14.21 13.46 -9.26
CA PRO A 26 -14.19 12.99 -10.65
C PRO A 26 -12.97 13.48 -11.43
N TYR A 27 -12.28 14.51 -10.93
CA TYR A 27 -11.04 15.06 -11.50
C TYR A 27 -9.78 14.64 -10.72
N GLY A 28 -9.92 13.69 -9.79
CA GLY A 28 -8.85 13.23 -8.91
C GLY A 28 -8.90 13.85 -7.52
N ASN A 29 -8.47 13.09 -6.51
CA ASN A 29 -8.35 13.57 -5.14
C ASN A 29 -7.21 14.61 -5.04
N PRO A 30 -7.49 15.86 -4.62
CA PRO A 30 -6.45 16.89 -4.48
C PRO A 30 -5.64 16.75 -3.19
N GLU A 31 -6.09 15.92 -2.23
CA GLU A 31 -5.45 15.78 -0.93
C GLU A 31 -4.51 14.57 -0.87
N ASN A 32 -3.47 14.68 -0.06
CA ASN A 32 -2.60 13.54 0.24
C ASN A 32 -3.32 12.57 1.18
N PRO A 33 -3.23 11.25 0.96
CA PRO A 33 -3.86 10.26 1.83
C PRO A 33 -3.23 10.27 3.22
N PHE A 34 -4.04 10.09 4.25
CA PHE A 34 -3.57 9.90 5.61
C PHE A 34 -2.75 8.61 5.74
N ASN A 35 -1.58 8.71 6.36
CA ASN A 35 -0.82 7.54 6.79
C ASN A 35 -1.31 7.07 8.17
N LEU A 36 -2.31 6.17 8.17
CA LEU A 36 -2.96 5.72 9.40
C LEU A 36 -2.00 5.05 10.39
N THR A 37 -1.02 4.27 9.91
CA THR A 37 -0.05 3.64 10.82
C THR A 37 0.82 4.66 11.53
N SER A 38 1.32 5.67 10.81
CA SER A 38 2.07 6.76 11.44
C SER A 38 1.21 7.57 12.41
N LEU A 39 -0.04 7.90 12.03
CA LEU A 39 -0.97 8.63 12.89
C LEU A 39 -1.21 7.90 14.22
N VAL A 40 -1.54 6.61 14.15
CA VAL A 40 -1.87 5.81 15.33
C VAL A 40 -0.62 5.49 16.16
N ALA A 41 0.54 5.29 15.53
CA ALA A 41 1.82 5.17 16.22
C ALA A 41 2.14 6.43 17.04
N SER A 42 1.99 7.61 16.43
CA SER A 42 2.17 8.90 17.10
C SER A 42 1.13 9.14 18.21
N ALA A 43 -0.08 8.61 18.07
CA ALA A 43 -1.11 8.64 19.12
C ALA A 43 -0.80 7.72 20.31
N GLY A 44 0.26 6.90 20.26
CA GLY A 44 0.76 6.14 21.39
C GLY A 44 0.29 4.69 21.48
N ALA A 45 -0.25 4.13 20.38
CA ALA A 45 -0.56 2.71 20.30
C ALA A 45 0.67 1.83 20.59
N THR A 46 0.47 0.70 21.28
CA THR A 46 1.55 -0.24 21.64
C THR A 46 1.78 -1.31 20.59
N TYR A 47 0.79 -1.53 19.72
CA TYR A 47 0.92 -2.38 18.55
C TYR A 47 0.31 -1.67 17.32
N VAL A 48 1.10 -1.51 16.26
CA VAL A 48 0.66 -0.91 15.00
C VAL A 48 1.18 -1.76 13.84
N ALA A 49 0.30 -2.24 12.99
CA ALA A 49 0.65 -3.00 11.80
C ALA A 49 -0.17 -2.58 10.57
N ARG A 50 0.35 -2.86 9.37
CA ARG A 50 -0.38 -2.78 8.10
C ARG A 50 -0.15 -4.03 7.29
N TRP A 51 -1.24 -4.60 6.78
CA TRP A 51 -1.22 -5.75 5.89
C TRP A 51 -2.28 -5.60 4.80
N SER A 52 -2.18 -6.38 3.73
CA SER A 52 -3.24 -6.48 2.73
C SER A 52 -3.93 -7.82 2.81
N THR A 53 -5.15 -7.88 2.29
CA THR A 53 -5.93 -9.12 2.12
C THR A 53 -5.23 -10.17 1.24
N TYR A 54 -4.21 -9.78 0.47
CA TYR A 54 -3.35 -10.72 -0.26
C TYR A 54 -2.41 -11.49 0.68
N HIS A 55 -1.90 -10.84 1.73
CA HIS A 55 -0.90 -11.40 2.67
C HIS A 55 -1.59 -12.05 3.87
N VAL A 56 -2.40 -13.08 3.60
CA VAL A 56 -3.28 -13.71 4.61
C VAL A 56 -2.49 -14.32 5.78
N ILE A 57 -1.33 -14.92 5.50
CA ILE A 57 -0.50 -15.59 6.53
C ILE A 57 0.04 -14.56 7.51
N GLU A 58 0.64 -13.49 7.00
CA GLU A 58 1.20 -12.40 7.80
C GLU A 58 0.10 -11.64 8.55
N LEU A 59 -1.02 -11.36 7.90
CA LEU A 59 -2.19 -10.72 8.52
C LEU A 59 -2.72 -11.57 9.68
N THR A 60 -2.87 -12.88 9.49
CA THR A 60 -3.36 -13.79 10.56
C THR A 60 -2.40 -13.82 11.74
N LYS A 61 -1.08 -13.87 11.49
CA LYS A 61 -0.07 -13.78 12.55
C LYS A 61 -0.15 -12.45 13.29
N SER A 62 -0.30 -11.35 12.56
CA SER A 62 -0.40 -10.01 13.14
C SER A 62 -1.67 -9.83 13.99
N ILE A 63 -2.80 -10.38 13.56
CA ILE A 63 -4.03 -10.41 14.36
C ILE A 63 -3.80 -11.19 15.66
N LYS A 64 -3.16 -12.37 15.59
CA LYS A 64 -2.83 -13.15 16.79
C LYS A 64 -1.94 -12.35 17.75
N GLU A 65 -0.89 -11.70 17.25
CA GLU A 65 -0.01 -10.87 18.08
C GLU A 65 -0.74 -9.67 18.69
N ALA A 66 -1.60 -9.01 17.92
CA ALA A 66 -2.39 -7.86 18.38
C ALA A 66 -3.38 -8.23 19.50
N LEU A 67 -3.93 -9.45 19.47
CA LEU A 67 -4.81 -9.97 20.53
C LEU A 67 -4.03 -10.34 21.81
N GLN A 68 -2.73 -10.60 21.70
CA GLN A 68 -1.85 -10.90 22.83
C GLN A 68 -1.15 -9.66 23.39
N ASN A 69 -1.30 -8.50 22.74
CA ASN A 69 -0.68 -7.25 23.16
C ASN A 69 -1.42 -6.64 24.35
N GLU A 70 -0.67 -6.33 25.41
CA GLU A 70 -1.17 -5.60 26.57
C GLU A 70 -1.21 -4.09 26.26
N GLY A 71 -2.28 -3.65 25.59
CA GLY A 71 -2.54 -2.25 25.28
C GLY A 71 -3.30 -2.05 23.97
N PHE A 72 -3.36 -0.81 23.48
CA PHE A 72 -4.09 -0.51 22.26
C PHE A 72 -3.37 -1.04 21.01
N SER A 73 -4.03 -1.96 20.32
CA SER A 73 -3.58 -2.56 19.07
C SER A 73 -4.34 -1.99 17.87
N PHE A 74 -3.61 -1.63 16.82
CA PHE A 74 -4.18 -1.18 15.55
C PHE A 74 -3.57 -1.96 14.39
N ILE A 75 -4.43 -2.54 13.55
CA ILE A 75 -4.03 -3.18 12.29
C ILE A 75 -4.79 -2.52 11.15
N GLU A 76 -4.07 -1.83 10.26
CA GLU A 76 -4.63 -1.38 9.00
C GLU A 76 -4.64 -2.53 7.99
N VAL A 77 -5.84 -2.96 7.59
CA VAL A 77 -6.00 -3.98 6.55
C VAL A 77 -6.39 -3.34 5.23
N LEU A 78 -5.50 -3.36 4.24
CA LEU A 78 -5.80 -2.97 2.86
C LEU A 78 -6.71 -4.04 2.23
N SER A 79 -7.91 -3.65 1.84
CA SER A 79 -8.95 -4.58 1.37
C SER A 79 -9.51 -4.14 0.01
N GLN A 80 -9.71 -5.11 -0.86
CA GLN A 80 -10.27 -4.91 -2.19
C GLN A 80 -11.77 -4.53 -2.10
N CYS A 81 -12.20 -3.65 -2.99
CA CYS A 81 -13.60 -3.29 -3.22
C CYS A 81 -13.84 -3.25 -4.73
N PRO A 82 -14.04 -4.42 -5.37
CA PRO A 82 -14.09 -4.52 -6.83
C PRO A 82 -15.11 -3.58 -7.49
N THR A 83 -16.25 -3.38 -6.84
CA THR A 83 -17.33 -2.51 -7.31
C THR A 83 -16.87 -1.07 -7.55
N GLN A 84 -16.17 -0.46 -6.59
CA GLN A 84 -15.76 0.94 -6.68
C GLN A 84 -14.35 1.11 -7.25
N GLN A 85 -13.44 0.19 -6.93
CA GLN A 85 -12.03 0.28 -7.34
C GLN A 85 -11.84 0.10 -8.84
N ARG A 86 -12.78 -0.58 -9.52
CA ARG A 86 -12.78 -0.64 -10.98
C ARG A 86 -12.80 0.74 -11.62
N ARG A 87 -13.65 1.64 -11.12
CA ARG A 87 -13.70 3.05 -11.57
C ARG A 87 -12.44 3.79 -11.13
N MET A 88 -12.07 3.65 -9.87
CA MET A 88 -10.97 4.39 -9.26
C MET A 88 -9.63 4.18 -9.96
N PHE A 89 -9.36 2.94 -10.40
CA PHE A 89 -8.13 2.57 -11.10
C PHE A 89 -8.30 2.40 -12.61
N GLY A 90 -9.46 2.75 -13.17
CA GLY A 90 -9.73 2.63 -14.61
C GLY A 90 -9.56 1.20 -15.15
N LEU A 91 -9.93 0.17 -14.37
CA LEU A 91 -9.77 -1.21 -14.79
C LEU A 91 -10.75 -1.55 -15.93
N SER A 92 -10.20 -1.77 -17.12
CA SER A 92 -10.88 -2.32 -18.29
C SER A 92 -11.16 -3.84 -18.14
N GLY A 93 -11.96 -4.42 -19.04
CA GLY A 93 -12.24 -5.87 -19.03
C GLY A 93 -13.56 -6.28 -18.35
N THR A 94 -13.70 -7.57 -18.04
CA THR A 94 -14.95 -8.11 -17.48
C THR A 94 -15.05 -7.86 -15.98
N SER A 95 -16.28 -7.74 -15.46
CA SER A 95 -16.51 -7.56 -14.02
C SER A 95 -15.97 -8.74 -13.19
N SER A 96 -15.92 -9.93 -13.78
CA SER A 96 -15.41 -11.16 -13.16
C SER A 96 -13.89 -11.17 -12.97
N GLU A 97 -13.13 -10.45 -13.80
CA GLU A 97 -11.66 -10.37 -13.68
C GLU A 97 -11.19 -9.35 -12.65
N ALA A 98 -12.03 -8.35 -12.34
CA ALA A 98 -11.66 -7.23 -11.47
C ALA A 98 -11.13 -7.67 -10.09
N PRO A 99 -11.73 -8.65 -9.37
CA PRO A 99 -11.22 -9.08 -8.09
C PRO A 99 -9.78 -9.61 -8.14
N GLN A 100 -9.47 -10.46 -9.14
CA GLN A 100 -8.12 -11.01 -9.30
C GLN A 100 -7.11 -9.91 -9.65
N ARG A 101 -7.44 -9.06 -10.62
CA ARG A 101 -6.56 -7.95 -11.02
C ARG A 101 -6.26 -6.99 -9.87
N ILE A 102 -7.24 -6.71 -9.01
CA ILE A 102 -7.05 -5.86 -7.83
C ILE A 102 -6.11 -6.54 -6.82
N LEU A 103 -6.23 -7.85 -6.61
CA LEU A 103 -5.33 -8.59 -5.74
C LEU A 103 -3.89 -8.61 -6.28
N GLU A 104 -3.72 -8.82 -7.59
CA GLU A 104 -2.41 -8.74 -8.25
C GLU A 104 -1.83 -7.32 -8.15
N MET A 105 -2.66 -6.29 -8.30
CA MET A 105 -2.26 -4.90 -8.10
C MET A 105 -1.85 -4.63 -6.65
N PHE A 106 -2.53 -5.20 -5.65
CA PHE A 106 -2.10 -5.09 -4.25
C PHE A 106 -0.73 -5.72 -4.04
N LEU A 107 -0.48 -6.91 -4.58
CA LEU A 107 0.84 -7.54 -4.55
C LEU A 107 1.90 -6.66 -5.21
N GLU A 108 1.59 -6.10 -6.37
CA GLU A 108 2.54 -5.28 -7.12
C GLU A 108 2.83 -3.95 -6.42
N SER A 109 1.84 -3.39 -5.72
CA SER A 109 1.91 -2.05 -5.10
C SER A 109 2.30 -2.05 -3.62
N THR A 110 2.65 -3.21 -3.07
CA THR A 110 3.05 -3.35 -1.66
C THR A 110 4.42 -4.00 -1.53
N TYR A 111 5.09 -3.76 -0.41
CA TYR A 111 6.29 -4.50 -0.02
C TYR A 111 6.31 -4.71 1.49
N ILE A 112 6.94 -5.79 1.95
CA ILE A 112 7.07 -6.08 3.38
C ILE A 112 8.37 -5.47 3.87
N ARG A 113 8.28 -4.61 4.90
CA ARG A 113 9.43 -3.97 5.54
C ARG A 113 10.45 -5.01 5.99
N GLY A 114 11.72 -4.74 5.71
CA GLY A 114 12.84 -5.62 6.09
C GLY A 114 12.99 -6.88 5.24
N GLN A 115 12.09 -7.13 4.28
CA GLN A 115 12.30 -8.19 3.29
C GLN A 115 13.07 -7.65 2.08
N PRO A 116 14.10 -8.36 1.60
CA PRO A 116 14.79 -7.98 0.38
C PRO A 116 13.86 -8.11 -0.83
N LEU A 117 14.09 -7.26 -1.84
CA LEU A 117 13.43 -7.40 -3.13
C LEU A 117 13.82 -8.75 -3.74
N LYS A 118 12.82 -9.55 -4.15
CA LYS A 118 13.05 -10.87 -4.73
C LYS A 118 13.77 -10.82 -6.08
N ASN A 119 13.50 -9.76 -6.86
CA ASN A 119 14.00 -9.59 -8.22
C ASN A 119 14.51 -8.16 -8.42
N ASN A 120 15.46 -8.02 -9.34
CA ASN A 120 15.85 -6.73 -9.90
C ASN A 120 14.89 -6.34 -11.03
N TYR A 121 14.16 -5.25 -10.84
CA TYR A 121 13.24 -4.71 -11.83
C TYR A 121 13.16 -3.19 -11.72
N LEU A 122 12.42 -2.59 -12.63
CA LEU A 122 12.03 -1.18 -12.61
C LEU A 122 10.70 -1.03 -13.35
N TYR A 123 10.08 0.13 -13.19
CA TYR A 123 8.84 0.46 -13.87
C TYR A 123 9.06 1.54 -14.91
N ALA A 124 8.53 1.33 -16.11
CA ALA A 124 8.34 2.39 -17.08
C ALA A 124 6.87 2.87 -17.02
N ILE A 125 6.70 4.14 -16.67
CA ILE A 125 5.40 4.82 -16.64
C ILE A 125 5.18 5.45 -18.01
N PRO A 126 4.22 4.96 -18.80
CA PRO A 126 4.03 5.42 -20.18
C PRO A 126 3.21 6.72 -20.23
N LYS A 127 3.51 7.61 -21.20
CA LYS A 127 2.68 8.80 -21.49
C LYS A 127 1.32 8.46 -22.12
N LYS A 128 1.21 7.27 -22.71
CA LYS A 128 0.03 6.73 -23.38
C LYS A 128 -0.35 5.39 -22.76
N THR A 129 -1.30 4.67 -23.34
CA THR A 129 -1.62 3.32 -22.87
C THR A 129 -0.39 2.41 -22.93
N PRO A 130 -0.16 1.55 -21.91
CA PRO A 130 0.98 0.63 -21.91
C PRO A 130 1.07 -0.23 -23.16
N GLU A 131 -0.07 -0.64 -23.73
CA GLU A 131 -0.13 -1.43 -24.96
C GLU A 131 0.49 -0.71 -26.16
N ALA A 132 0.29 0.61 -26.27
CA ALA A 132 0.85 1.40 -27.36
C ALA A 132 2.37 1.58 -27.21
N VAL A 133 2.85 1.68 -25.96
CA VAL A 133 4.25 1.93 -25.62
C VAL A 133 5.07 0.63 -25.50
N PHE A 134 4.41 -0.52 -25.31
CA PHE A 134 5.08 -1.79 -25.04
C PHE A 134 6.11 -2.16 -26.10
N LYS A 135 5.73 -2.04 -27.38
CA LYS A 135 6.60 -2.40 -28.51
C LYS A 135 7.81 -1.46 -28.63
N SER A 136 7.65 -0.16 -28.35
CA SER A 136 8.77 0.79 -28.41
C SER A 136 9.78 0.51 -27.28
N VAL A 137 9.29 0.23 -26.08
CA VAL A 137 10.11 -0.19 -24.94
C VAL A 137 10.83 -1.52 -25.22
N GLU A 138 10.12 -2.52 -25.73
CA GLU A 138 10.70 -3.82 -26.07
C GLU A 138 11.81 -3.70 -27.13
N THR A 139 11.57 -2.91 -28.18
CA THR A 139 12.56 -2.67 -29.25
C THR A 139 13.80 -1.98 -28.70
N LYS A 140 13.63 -0.92 -27.89
CA LYS A 140 14.72 -0.17 -27.27
C LYS A 140 15.56 -1.04 -26.32
N LEU A 141 14.95 -2.03 -25.68
CA LEU A 141 15.61 -2.90 -24.70
C LEU A 141 16.03 -4.27 -25.24
N SER A 142 15.86 -4.55 -26.53
CA SER A 142 16.22 -5.82 -27.16
C SER A 142 17.64 -6.31 -26.84
N GLY A 143 18.62 -5.40 -26.77
CA GLY A 143 20.01 -5.72 -26.41
C GLY A 143 20.27 -6.09 -24.94
N PHE A 144 19.27 -5.97 -24.07
CA PHE A 144 19.36 -6.29 -22.64
C PHE A 144 18.59 -7.57 -22.25
N ASN A 145 17.85 -8.16 -23.20
CA ASN A 145 17.00 -9.34 -23.01
C ASN A 145 16.12 -9.30 -21.73
N PRO A 146 15.38 -8.21 -21.45
CA PRO A 146 14.57 -8.11 -20.24
C PRO A 146 13.27 -8.91 -20.35
N LYS A 147 12.68 -9.27 -19.20
CA LYS A 147 11.30 -9.78 -19.15
C LYS A 147 10.32 -8.64 -18.85
N LEU A 148 9.57 -8.26 -19.88
CA LEU A 148 8.58 -7.19 -19.82
C LEU A 148 7.19 -7.76 -19.48
N LYS A 149 6.45 -7.07 -18.62
CA LYS A 149 5.05 -7.40 -18.30
C LYS A 149 4.26 -6.12 -18.02
N ILE A 150 3.05 -6.01 -18.57
CA ILE A 150 2.12 -4.95 -18.16
C ILE A 150 1.51 -5.35 -16.82
N VAL A 151 1.56 -4.43 -15.85
CA VAL A 151 1.02 -4.64 -14.50
C VAL A 151 0.16 -3.45 -14.09
N ASP A 152 -0.80 -3.70 -13.21
CA ASP A 152 -1.60 -2.67 -12.58
C ASP A 152 -0.92 -2.26 -11.25
N HIS A 153 -0.73 -0.96 -11.04
CA HIS A 153 -0.08 -0.40 -9.85
C HIS A 153 -0.95 0.71 -9.24
N MET A 154 -1.14 0.70 -7.93
CA MET A 154 -2.05 1.60 -7.24
C MET A 154 -1.69 3.08 -7.41
N ALA A 155 -0.39 3.41 -7.40
CA ALA A 155 0.08 4.79 -7.52
C ALA A 155 0.24 5.29 -8.97
N PHE A 156 0.45 4.38 -9.92
CA PHE A 156 0.85 4.75 -11.29
C PHE A 156 -0.15 4.28 -12.36
N GLY A 157 -1.23 3.60 -11.96
CA GLY A 157 -2.14 2.97 -12.89
C GLY A 157 -1.49 1.80 -13.61
N ARG A 158 -1.73 1.68 -14.92
CA ARG A 158 -1.19 0.59 -15.74
C ARG A 158 0.21 0.96 -16.22
N ILE A 159 1.20 0.12 -15.94
CA ILE A 159 2.62 0.39 -16.20
C ILE A 159 3.33 -0.85 -16.75
N ILE A 160 4.54 -0.66 -17.27
CA ILE A 160 5.37 -1.75 -17.79
C ILE A 160 6.43 -2.09 -16.75
N LYS A 161 6.34 -3.29 -16.18
CA LYS A 161 7.36 -3.87 -15.30
C LYS A 161 8.46 -4.52 -16.15
N ILE A 162 9.70 -4.15 -15.87
CA ILE A 162 10.87 -4.58 -16.62
C ILE A 162 11.81 -5.31 -15.67
N ASN A 163 11.85 -6.64 -15.76
CA ASN A 163 12.76 -7.45 -14.94
C ASN A 163 14.08 -7.60 -15.70
N THR A 164 15.18 -7.23 -15.04
CA THR A 164 16.52 -7.21 -15.63
C THR A 164 17.59 -7.22 -14.54
N GLU A 165 18.72 -7.86 -14.81
CA GLU A 165 19.89 -7.78 -13.93
C GLU A 165 20.68 -6.47 -14.12
N ARG A 166 20.48 -5.77 -15.24
CA ARG A 166 21.21 -4.54 -15.64
C ARG A 166 20.37 -3.28 -15.41
N VAL A 167 19.90 -3.09 -14.17
CA VAL A 167 18.94 -2.03 -13.79
C VAL A 167 19.39 -0.64 -14.23
N GLU A 168 20.63 -0.26 -13.92
CA GLU A 168 21.14 1.09 -14.18
C GLU A 168 21.25 1.42 -15.67
N GLU A 169 21.66 0.45 -16.49
CA GLU A 169 21.81 0.65 -17.93
C GLU A 169 20.45 0.74 -18.62
N VAL A 170 19.51 -0.12 -18.21
CA VAL A 170 18.12 -0.08 -18.69
C VAL A 170 17.44 1.23 -18.27
N LYS A 171 17.64 1.67 -17.02
CA LYS A 171 17.13 2.94 -16.51
C LYS A 171 17.63 4.12 -17.33
N ARG A 172 18.90 4.15 -17.72
CA ARG A 172 19.47 5.18 -18.61
C ARG A 172 18.84 5.13 -20.00
N SER A 173 18.78 3.94 -20.61
CA SER A 173 18.23 3.75 -21.96
C SER A 173 16.77 4.21 -22.09
N LEU A 174 15.96 4.03 -21.04
CA LEU A 174 14.56 4.41 -21.02
C LEU A 174 14.31 5.91 -20.79
N LYS A 175 15.24 6.62 -20.14
CA LYS A 175 15.10 8.08 -19.96
C LYS A 175 15.09 8.84 -21.29
N ASP A 176 15.71 8.27 -22.32
CA ASP A 176 15.78 8.88 -23.64
C ASP A 176 14.55 8.55 -24.52
N LEU A 177 13.61 7.74 -24.02
CA LEU A 177 12.45 7.30 -24.78
C LEU A 177 11.27 8.24 -24.53
N ASP A 178 10.87 9.02 -25.54
CA ASP A 178 9.81 10.02 -25.41
C ASP A 178 8.45 9.45 -25.00
N ASP A 179 8.16 8.19 -25.32
CA ASP A 179 6.91 7.52 -24.93
C ASP A 179 6.82 7.21 -23.42
N VAL A 180 7.96 7.28 -22.69
CA VAL A 180 8.04 7.02 -21.25
C VAL A 180 8.05 8.36 -20.52
N GLU A 181 7.06 8.59 -19.66
CA GLU A 181 6.98 9.79 -18.83
C GLU A 181 8.04 9.77 -17.73
N LYS A 182 8.16 8.61 -17.07
CA LYS A 182 9.03 8.44 -15.92
C LYS A 182 9.46 6.99 -15.77
N VAL A 183 10.69 6.81 -15.32
CA VAL A 183 11.18 5.51 -14.85
C VAL A 183 11.19 5.53 -13.33
N ALA A 184 10.45 4.61 -12.72
CA ALA A 184 10.30 4.50 -11.28
C ALA A 184 11.06 3.28 -10.73
N ASP A 185 11.67 3.46 -9.55
CA ASP A 185 12.39 2.41 -8.86
C ASP A 185 11.42 1.40 -8.21
N PRO A 186 11.86 0.15 -7.91
CA PRO A 186 11.01 -0.90 -7.37
C PRO A 186 10.15 -0.59 -6.15
N LEU A 187 10.58 0.33 -5.29
CA LEU A 187 9.86 0.69 -4.07
C LEU A 187 9.05 1.98 -4.21
N GLU A 188 9.22 2.70 -5.32
CA GLU A 188 8.59 3.99 -5.53
C GLU A 188 7.08 3.82 -5.70
N GLY A 189 6.31 4.63 -4.97
CA GLY A 189 4.84 4.56 -4.99
C GLY A 189 4.25 3.30 -4.31
N LYS A 190 5.07 2.45 -3.68
CA LYS A 190 4.58 1.28 -2.96
C LYS A 190 4.19 1.59 -1.52
N ILE A 191 3.22 0.84 -1.03
CA ILE A 191 2.78 0.89 0.35
C ILE A 191 3.60 -0.12 1.18
N GLU A 192 4.28 0.39 2.20
CA GLU A 192 4.99 -0.45 3.18
C GLU A 192 4.00 -1.26 4.02
N LEU A 193 4.24 -2.56 4.14
CA LEU A 193 3.54 -3.51 5.00
C LEU A 193 4.47 -3.99 6.11
N GLY A 194 3.90 -4.41 7.23
CA GLY A 194 4.66 -4.91 8.37
C GLY A 194 4.08 -4.47 9.70
N VAL A 195 4.84 -4.79 10.75
CA VAL A 195 4.64 -4.25 12.10
C VAL A 195 5.53 -3.03 12.26
N PHE A 196 4.92 -1.89 12.59
CA PHE A 196 5.57 -0.57 12.73
C PHE A 196 5.87 -0.25 14.18
N VAL A 197 4.98 -0.66 15.09
CA VAL A 197 5.14 -0.49 16.53
C VAL A 197 4.81 -1.81 17.20
N LYS A 198 5.69 -2.22 18.11
CA LYS A 198 5.47 -3.32 19.05
C LYS A 198 6.29 -3.02 20.30
N CYS A 199 5.63 -2.55 21.34
CA CYS A 199 6.27 -2.21 22.60
C CYS A 199 5.33 -2.46 23.77
N GLU A 200 5.90 -2.75 24.93
CA GLU A 200 5.11 -2.86 26.17
C GLU A 200 4.99 -1.49 26.84
N ARG A 201 3.79 -1.14 27.27
CA ARG A 201 3.52 0.01 28.13
C ARG A 201 2.51 -0.39 29.19
N PRO A 202 2.55 0.20 30.40
CA PRO A 202 1.51 -0.03 31.39
C PRO A 202 0.14 0.30 30.78
N GLU A 203 -0.76 -0.68 30.79
CA GLU A 203 -2.12 -0.45 30.32
C GLU A 203 -2.78 0.67 31.14
N PHE A 204 -3.70 1.40 30.52
CA PHE A 204 -4.49 2.43 31.21
C PHE A 204 -5.10 1.88 32.51
N VAL A 205 -5.66 0.67 32.48
CA VAL A 205 -6.28 0.02 33.64
C VAL A 205 -5.25 -0.23 34.75
N LYS A 206 -4.09 -0.80 34.42
CA LYS A 206 -3.01 -1.05 35.40
C LYS A 206 -2.50 0.25 36.00
N THR A 207 -2.31 1.27 35.18
CA THR A 207 -1.89 2.60 35.64
C THR A 207 -2.93 3.22 36.56
N LEU A 208 -4.22 3.12 36.20
CA LEU A 208 -5.33 3.62 36.98
C LEU A 208 -5.47 2.89 38.32
N HIS A 209 -5.36 1.56 38.34
CA HIS A 209 -5.35 0.77 39.58
C HIS A 209 -4.21 1.22 40.51
N ASN A 210 -2.99 1.34 40.00
CA ASN A 210 -1.86 1.81 40.79
C ASN A 210 -2.08 3.22 41.38
N ILE A 211 -2.76 4.10 40.63
CA ILE A 211 -3.13 5.45 41.13
C ILE A 211 -4.19 5.33 42.24
N ILE A 212 -5.22 4.52 42.05
CA ILE A 212 -6.30 4.31 43.03
C ILE A 212 -5.74 3.73 44.33
N GLU A 213 -4.89 2.70 44.25
CA GLU A 213 -4.25 2.07 45.41
C GLU A 213 -3.42 3.08 46.21
N ARG A 214 -2.55 3.85 45.53
CA ARG A 214 -1.74 4.90 46.17
C ARG A 214 -2.58 5.98 46.87
N VAL A 215 -3.71 6.36 46.27
CA VAL A 215 -4.63 7.33 46.89
C VAL A 215 -5.35 6.71 48.09
N GLY A 216 -5.69 5.42 48.03
CA GLY A 216 -6.28 4.66 49.13
C GLY A 216 -5.36 4.54 50.34
N GLU A 217 -4.11 4.13 50.12
CA GLU A 217 -3.07 4.01 51.17
C GLU A 217 -2.86 5.36 51.88
N ASN A 218 -2.72 6.46 51.12
CA ASN A 218 -2.56 7.79 51.70
C ASN A 218 -3.79 8.32 52.48
N ARG A 219 -5.00 7.79 52.22
CA ARG A 219 -6.22 8.22 52.93
C ARG A 219 -6.53 7.39 54.18
N TYR A 220 -6.12 6.12 54.22
CA TYR A 220 -6.45 5.22 55.32
C TYR A 220 -5.26 4.89 56.24
N GLY A 221 -4.05 5.39 55.95
CA GLY A 221 -2.95 5.44 56.91
C GLY A 221 -2.69 4.12 57.63
N VAL A 222 -2.27 3.11 56.87
CA VAL A 222 -1.53 1.95 57.39
C VAL A 222 -0.09 2.10 56.93
#